data_AF-A0A0B0D3D4-F1
#
_entry.id   AF-A0A0B0D3D4-F1
#
_cell.length_a   1.000
_cell.length_b   1.000
_cell.length_c   1.000
_cell.angle_alpha   90.00
_cell.angle_beta   90.00
_cell.angle_gamma   90.00
#
_symmetry.space_group_name_H-M   'P 1'
#
loop_
_entity.id
_entity.type
_entity.pdbx_description
1 polymer ?
#
loop_
_entity_poly.entity_id
_entity_poly.type
_entity_poly.pdbx_seq_one_letter_code
_entity_poly.pdbx_strand_id
1 'polypeptide(L)'
;MDELVYLAIFAFIALGLGLREKNTLDRNLKKIPTRILVNGIRGKSTVTRLVMGILKEDNQKVVGKTTGTSARMFYWNQEDEEPIIRSLQGPNINEQMKM
;
A
#
# COMPACT_ATOMS: atom_id res chain seq x y z
N MET A 1 38.62 -0.71 -20.91
CA MET A 1 38.59 -1.66 -19.77
C MET A 1 37.92 -1.01 -18.57
N ASP A 2 38.25 0.24 -18.24
CA ASP A 2 37.71 0.94 -17.08
C ASP A 2 36.19 1.17 -17.13
N GLU A 3 35.64 1.52 -18.29
CA GLU A 3 34.17 1.72 -18.47
C GLU A 3 33.37 0.47 -18.11
N LEU A 4 33.84 -0.71 -18.51
CA LEU A 4 33.17 -1.98 -18.24
C LEU A 4 33.22 -2.33 -16.75
N VAL A 5 34.32 -1.97 -16.08
CA VAL A 5 34.50 -2.12 -14.63
C VAL A 5 33.54 -1.19 -13.88
N TYR A 6 33.46 0.09 -14.26
CA TYR A 6 32.51 1.02 -13.65
C TYR A 6 31.05 0.59 -13.84
N LEU A 7 30.69 0.12 -15.05
CA LEU A 7 29.35 -0.39 -15.34
C LEU A 7 29.03 -1.61 -14.46
N ALA A 8 29.96 -2.56 -14.34
CA ALA A 8 29.80 -3.74 -13.51
C ALA A 8 29.60 -3.36 -12.04
N ILE A 9 30.42 -2.46 -11.49
CA ILE A 9 30.30 -1.97 -10.12
C ILE A 9 28.92 -1.33 -9.91
N PHE A 10 28.49 -0.45 -10.81
CA PHE A 10 27.19 0.21 -10.71
C PHE A 10 26.03 -0.81 -10.77
N ALA A 11 26.12 -1.79 -11.67
CA ALA A 11 25.13 -2.85 -11.78
C ALA A 11 25.05 -3.71 -10.50
N PHE A 12 26.18 -4.06 -9.90
CA PHE A 12 26.22 -4.80 -8.63
C PHE A 12 25.63 -3.99 -7.47
N ILE A 13 25.94 -2.69 -7.38
CA ILE A 13 25.36 -1.81 -6.36
C ILE A 13 23.84 -1.71 -6.55
N ALA A 14 23.37 -1.44 -7.77
CA ALA A 14 21.95 -1.33 -8.08
C ALA A 14 21.21 -2.65 -7.77
N LEU A 15 21.79 -3.79 -8.13
CA LEU A 15 21.23 -5.10 -7.82
C LEU A 15 21.17 -5.35 -6.30
N GLY A 16 22.25 -5.03 -5.58
CA GLY A 16 22.29 -5.15 -4.12
C GLY A 16 21.22 -4.32 -3.41
N LEU A 17 21.02 -3.07 -3.86
CA LEU A 17 19.95 -2.20 -3.36
C LEU A 17 18.57 -2.77 -3.68
N GLY A 18 18.33 -3.22 -4.92
CA GLY A 18 17.05 -3.78 -5.34
C GLY A 18 16.69 -5.07 -4.57
N LEU A 19 17.66 -5.95 -4.32
CA LEU A 19 17.45 -7.15 -3.51
C LEU A 19 17.10 -6.81 -2.05
N ARG A 20 17.76 -5.80 -1.47
CA ARG A 20 17.47 -5.33 -0.11
C ARG A 20 16.07 -4.72 0.00
N GLU A 21 15.66 -3.93 -0.99
CA GLU A 21 14.33 -3.34 -1.06
C GLU A 21 13.25 -4.43 -1.17
N LYS A 22 13.41 -5.37 -2.11
CA LYS A 22 12.52 -6.52 -2.28
C LYS A 22 12.33 -7.30 -0.99
N ASN A 23 13.44 -7.64 -0.31
CA ASN A 23 13.38 -8.37 0.95
C ASN A 23 12.66 -7.60 2.06
N THR A 24 12.84 -6.28 2.11
CA THR A 24 12.15 -5.42 3.09
C THR A 24 10.65 -5.36 2.81
N LEU A 25 10.27 -5.20 1.54
CA LEU A 25 8.87 -5.21 1.11
C LEU A 25 8.20 -6.56 1.40
N ASP A 26 8.83 -7.67 1.02
CA ASP A 26 8.32 -9.02 1.24
C ASP A 26 8.13 -9.31 2.75
N ARG A 27 9.07 -8.84 3.60
CA ARG A 27 8.93 -8.92 5.06
C ARG A 27 7.74 -8.11 5.58
N ASN A 28 7.51 -6.91 5.06
CA ASN A 28 6.38 -6.08 5.46
C ASN A 28 5.04 -6.66 5.00
N LEU A 29 4.98 -7.20 3.77
CA LEU A 29 3.79 -7.88 3.26
C LEU A 29 3.41 -9.10 4.12
N LYS A 30 4.40 -9.86 4.61
CA LYS A 30 4.17 -10.99 5.52
C LYS A 30 3.57 -10.58 6.88
N LYS A 31 3.70 -9.31 7.29
CA LYS A 31 3.06 -8.77 8.51
C LYS A 31 1.56 -8.50 8.34
N ILE A 32 1.04 -8.58 7.12
CA ILE A 32 -0.37 -8.38 6.78
C ILE A 32 -0.96 -9.73 6.35
N PRO A 33 -1.29 -10.61 7.30
CA PRO A 33 -1.71 -11.99 7.01
C PRO A 33 -3.10 -12.05 6.39
N THR A 34 -3.99 -11.14 6.79
CA THR A 34 -5.38 -11.09 6.32
C THR A 34 -5.55 -9.93 5.35
N ARG A 35 -6.03 -10.21 4.14
CA ARG A 35 -6.25 -9.20 3.08
C ARG A 35 -7.63 -9.45 2.47
N ILE A 36 -8.51 -8.46 2.57
CA ILE A 36 -9.90 -8.59 2.12
C ILE A 36 -10.12 -7.64 0.94
N LEU A 37 -10.45 -8.20 -0.22
CA LEU A 37 -10.84 -7.44 -1.39
C LEU A 37 -12.37 -7.34 -1.47
N VAL A 38 -12.90 -6.13 -1.32
CA VAL A 38 -14.34 -5.87 -1.50
C VAL A 38 -14.59 -5.44 -2.95
N ASN A 39 -15.11 -6.37 -3.76
CA ASN A 39 -15.44 -6.12 -5.17
C ASN A 39 -16.95 -5.96 -5.39
N GLY A 40 -17.35 -5.45 -6.55
CA GLY A 40 -18.75 -5.32 -6.98
C GLY A 40 -19.07 -4.00 -7.68
N ILE A 41 -20.29 -3.86 -8.20
CA ILE A 41 -20.73 -2.65 -8.92
C ILE A 41 -21.16 -1.50 -7.98
N ARG A 42 -21.82 -1.80 -6.87
CA ARG A 42 -22.34 -0.81 -5.91
C ARG A 42 -22.00 -1.21 -4.48
N GLY A 43 -22.04 -0.25 -3.55
CA GLY A 43 -21.91 -0.52 -2.11
C GLY A 43 -20.52 -0.90 -1.59
N LYS A 44 -19.50 -1.06 -2.45
CA LYS A 44 -18.12 -1.42 -2.05
C LYS A 44 -17.61 -0.58 -0.87
N SER A 45 -17.69 0.75 -0.99
CA SER A 45 -17.20 1.67 0.04
C SER A 45 -17.93 1.56 1.37
N THR A 46 -19.21 1.19 1.37
CA THR A 46 -20.00 0.95 2.58
C THR A 46 -19.61 -0.37 3.21
N VAL A 47 -19.50 -1.43 2.41
CA VAL A 47 -19.09 -2.77 2.88
C VAL A 47 -17.67 -2.73 3.44
N THR A 48 -16.73 -2.02 2.79
CA THR A 48 -15.36 -1.86 3.31
C THR A 48 -15.35 -1.23 4.70
N ARG A 49 -16.19 -0.21 4.94
CA ARG A 49 -16.29 0.45 6.26
C ARG A 49 -16.88 -0.47 7.31
N LEU A 50 -17.93 -1.21 6.97
CA LEU A 50 -18.55 -2.18 7.89
C LEU A 50 -17.57 -3.29 8.27
N VAL A 51 -16.86 -3.87 7.30
CA VAL A 51 -15.85 -4.90 7.55
C VAL A 51 -14.71 -4.33 8.41
N MET A 52 -14.23 -3.12 8.12
CA MET A 52 -13.21 -2.46 8.93
C MET A 52 -13.69 -2.23 10.37
N GLY A 53 -14.93 -1.76 10.56
CA GLY A 53 -15.52 -1.56 11.88
C GLY A 53 -15.60 -2.85 12.69
N ILE A 54 -16.02 -3.96 12.06
CA ILE A 54 -16.06 -5.29 12.71
C ILE A 54 -14.66 -5.72 13.16
N LEU A 55 -13.65 -5.58 12.29
CA LEU A 55 -12.27 -5.97 12.62
C LEU A 55 -11.65 -5.05 13.69
N LYS A 56 -12.01 -3.76 13.68
CA LYS A 56 -11.59 -2.80 14.70
C LYS A 56 -12.18 -3.16 16.07
N GLU A 57 -13.45 -3.54 16.12
CA GLU A 57 -14.13 -3.99 17.35
C GLU A 57 -13.54 -5.30 17.89
N ASP A 58 -13.08 -6.19 17.00
CA ASP A 58 -12.30 -7.39 17.36
C ASP A 58 -10.84 -7.08 17.80
N ASN A 59 -10.53 -5.81 18.09
CA ASN A 59 -9.21 -5.32 18.49
C ASN A 59 -8.08 -5.62 17.48
N GLN A 60 -8.40 -5.83 16.20
CA GLN A 60 -7.39 -6.03 15.17
C GLN A 60 -6.83 -4.70 14.66
N LYS A 61 -5.52 -4.67 14.43
CA LYS A 61 -4.85 -3.54 13.75
C LYS A 61 -5.15 -3.58 12.26
N VAL A 62 -6.31 -3.05 11.88
CA VAL A 62 -6.82 -3.02 10.52
C VAL A 62 -6.57 -1.65 9.86
N VAL A 63 -6.32 -1.69 8.55
CA VAL A 63 -6.33 -0.50 7.69
C VAL A 63 -7.30 -0.79 6.56
N GLY A 64 -8.19 0.16 6.27
CA GLY A 64 -9.11 0.08 5.16
C GLY A 64 -8.83 1.16 4.12
N LYS A 65 -9.17 0.86 2.86
CA LYS A 65 -9.02 1.79 1.74
C LYS A 65 -10.25 1.74 0.86
N THR A 66 -10.79 2.91 0.50
CA THR A 66 -11.73 3.02 -0.61
C THR A 66 -11.07 3.57 -1.86
N THR A 67 -11.58 3.17 -3.00
CA THR A 67 -11.15 3.63 -4.32
C THR A 67 -12.31 4.34 -5.03
N GLY A 68 -12.03 4.96 -6.18
CA GLY A 68 -13.02 5.78 -6.92
C GLY A 68 -12.85 7.27 -6.70
N THR A 69 -13.89 8.06 -6.95
CA THR A 69 -13.83 9.54 -6.95
C THR A 69 -13.45 10.13 -5.59
N SER A 70 -13.99 9.58 -4.50
CA SER A 70 -13.72 10.02 -3.12
C SER A 70 -12.93 8.95 -2.35
N ALA A 71 -11.71 8.69 -2.81
CA ALA A 71 -10.85 7.68 -2.22
C ALA A 71 -10.36 8.12 -0.82
N ARG A 72 -10.43 7.21 0.15
CA ARG A 72 -10.13 7.46 1.57
C ARG A 72 -9.32 6.31 2.15
N MET A 73 -8.47 6.65 3.13
CA MET A 73 -7.80 5.70 4.01
C MET A 73 -8.44 5.74 5.40
N PHE A 74 -8.51 4.59 6.06
CA PHE A 74 -9.01 4.45 7.43
C PHE A 74 -7.99 3.67 8.24
N TYR A 75 -7.63 4.17 9.41
CA TYR A 75 -6.67 3.52 10.30
C TYR A 75 -7.34 3.12 11.61
N TRP A 76 -6.94 1.97 12.16
CA TRP A 76 -7.47 1.46 13.44
C TRP A 76 -7.31 2.45 14.60
N ASN A 77 -6.28 3.30 14.58
CA ASN A 77 -5.92 4.24 15.64
C ASN A 77 -6.41 5.69 15.40
N GLN A 78 -7.19 5.93 14.36
CA GLN A 78 -7.76 7.24 14.06
C GLN A 78 -9.29 7.12 13.98
N GLU A 79 -9.97 8.22 14.28
CA GLU A 79 -11.43 8.34 14.08
C GLU A 79 -11.76 8.89 12.70
N ASP A 80 -10.97 9.86 12.23
CA ASP A 80 -11.18 10.51 10.94
C ASP A 80 -10.67 9.68 9.75
N GLU A 81 -11.34 9.86 8.61
CA GLU A 81 -10.92 9.27 7.35
C GLU A 81 -9.99 10.22 6.60
N GLU A 82 -8.79 9.76 6.24
CA GLU A 82 -7.83 10.56 5.49
C GLU A 82 -8.15 10.52 3.98
N PRO A 83 -8.42 11.67 3.33
CA PRO A 83 -8.63 11.70 1.88
C PRO A 83 -7.33 11.39 1.13
N ILE A 84 -7.42 10.53 0.12
CA ILE A 84 -6.28 10.24 -0.77
C ILE A 84 -6.15 11.39 -1.76
N ILE A 85 -5.13 12.24 -1.55
CA ILE A 85 -4.82 13.37 -2.44
C ILE A 85 -4.15 12.82 -3.71
N ARG A 86 -4.86 12.90 -4.83
CA ARG A 86 -4.34 12.45 -6.12
C ARG A 86 -3.43 13.48 -6.76
N SER A 87 -2.33 13.00 -7.33
CA SER A 87 -1.51 13.80 -8.24
C SER A 87 -2.23 14.07 -9.56
N LEU A 88 -1.72 15.02 -10.36
CA LEU A 88 -2.23 15.34 -11.70
C LEU A 88 -2.30 14.12 -12.64
N GLN A 89 -1.54 13.05 -12.35
CA GLN A 89 -1.49 11.82 -13.13
C GLN A 89 -2.71 10.90 -12.89
N GLY A 90 -3.65 11.29 -12.02
CA GLY A 90 -4.81 10.48 -11.67
C GLY A 90 -4.48 9.31 -10.72
N PRO A 91 -5.36 8.30 -10.65
CA PRO A 91 -5.18 7.15 -9.76
C PRO A 91 -3.99 6.28 -10.20
N ASN A 92 -2.97 6.14 -9.35
CA ASN A 92 -1.78 5.34 -9.65
C ASN A 92 -1.25 4.58 -8.42
N ILE A 93 -0.33 3.65 -8.65
CA ILE A 93 0.29 2.87 -7.58
C ILE A 93 1.13 3.75 -6.64
N ASN A 94 1.62 4.90 -7.11
CA ASN A 94 2.40 5.83 -6.31
C ASN A 94 1.58 6.44 -5.16
N GLU A 95 0.24 6.45 -5.25
CA GLU A 95 -0.63 6.77 -4.12
C GLU A 95 -0.31 5.91 -2.90
N GLN A 96 0.12 4.66 -3.10
CA GLN A 96 0.41 3.72 -2.01
C GLN A 96 1.82 3.90 -1.42
N MET A 97 2.75 4.52 -2.15
CA MET A 97 4.11 4.77 -1.65
C MET A 97 4.17 5.91 -0.62
N LYS A 98 3.17 6.79 -0.62
CA LYS A 98 3.08 7.94 0.28
C LYS A 98 2.20 7.68 1.51
N MET A 99 1.64 6.47 1.63
CA MET A 99 0.81 6.02 2.75
C MET A 99 1.67 5.48 3.89
#